data_AF-A0A1A9ABJ6-F1
#
_entry.id   AF-A0A1A9ABJ6-F1
#
_cell.length_a   1.000
_cell.length_b   1.000
_cell.length_c   1.000
_cell.angle_alpha   90.00
_cell.angle_beta   90.00
_cell.angle_gamma   90.00
#
_symmetry.space_group_name_H-M   'P 1'
#
loop_
_entity.id
_entity.type
_entity.pdbx_description
1 polymer ?
#
loop_
_entity_poly.entity_id
_entity_poly.type
_entity_poly.pdbx_seq_one_letter_code
_entity_poly.pdbx_strand_id
1 'polypeptide(L)'
;MELNGTKNEEILKGLPKYQIYDELNENQGRNNCYSHCSRVQKFNDTYEGIYDLCCLLEKNLKNLSARIKNENNTERCRYFYFWLNDEIRKKLKTRHPNTTNDTSVLLAFYSVGSKINYELPNSNCTYIYDKNITLDYWKKWKDLYDYIRNYSYISNKITSNNLCKLYEKIL
;
A
#
# COMPACT_ATOMS: atom_id res chain seq x y z
N MET A 1 -7.41 -9.28 -22.52
CA MET A 1 -8.61 -9.28 -21.67
C MET A 1 -8.31 -8.36 -20.50
N GLU A 2 -8.58 -7.08 -20.66
CA GLU A 2 -8.42 -6.08 -19.59
C GLU A 2 -9.65 -6.17 -18.69
N LEU A 3 -9.49 -6.75 -17.51
CA LEU A 3 -10.50 -6.71 -16.46
C LEU A 3 -10.55 -5.27 -15.92
N ASN A 4 -11.72 -4.64 -15.98
CA ASN A 4 -11.98 -3.28 -15.53
C ASN A 4 -11.51 -3.06 -14.07
N GLY A 5 -10.35 -2.41 -13.90
CA GLY A 5 -9.71 -2.23 -12.60
C GLY A 5 -10.53 -1.46 -11.56
N THR A 6 -11.51 -0.67 -11.97
CA THR A 6 -12.39 0.13 -11.10
C THR A 6 -13.44 -0.70 -10.37
N LYS A 7 -14.07 -1.68 -11.04
CA LYS A 7 -15.16 -2.50 -10.47
C LYS A 7 -14.64 -3.43 -9.36
N ASN A 8 -13.44 -3.96 -9.55
CA ASN A 8 -12.78 -4.81 -8.55
C ASN A 8 -12.37 -4.02 -7.29
N GLU A 9 -11.87 -2.79 -7.44
CA GLU A 9 -11.52 -1.96 -6.30
C GLU A 9 -12.72 -1.59 -5.42
N GLU A 10 -13.90 -1.37 -6.01
CA GLU A 10 -15.13 -1.09 -5.27
C GLU A 10 -15.63 -2.29 -4.45
N ILE A 11 -15.56 -3.50 -5.02
CA ILE A 11 -15.92 -4.73 -4.30
C ILE A 11 -14.94 -4.98 -3.14
N LEU A 12 -13.64 -4.78 -3.38
CA LEU A 12 -12.61 -4.98 -2.36
C LEU A 12 -12.74 -4.00 -1.19
N LYS A 13 -13.11 -2.73 -1.45
CA LYS A 13 -13.34 -1.70 -0.40
C LYS A 13 -14.39 -2.09 0.64
N GLY A 14 -15.37 -2.91 0.27
CA GLY A 14 -16.40 -3.41 1.20
C GLY A 14 -15.95 -4.56 2.10
N LEU A 15 -14.72 -5.07 1.93
CA LEU A 15 -14.25 -6.26 2.64
C LEU A 15 -13.57 -5.92 3.97
N PRO A 16 -13.75 -6.75 5.01
CA PRO A 16 -13.23 -6.44 6.35
C PRO A 16 -11.72 -6.17 6.41
N LYS A 17 -10.91 -6.91 5.65
CA LYS A 17 -9.45 -6.69 5.66
C LYS A 17 -9.02 -5.44 4.89
N TYR A 18 -9.87 -4.92 4.00
CA TYR A 18 -9.55 -3.70 3.27
C TYR A 18 -9.54 -2.46 4.18
N GLN A 19 -10.30 -2.49 5.29
CA GLN A 19 -10.32 -1.40 6.29
C GLN A 19 -8.94 -1.11 6.90
N ILE A 20 -8.00 -2.06 6.84
CA ILE A 20 -6.60 -1.85 7.25
C ILE A 20 -5.96 -0.68 6.48
N TYR A 21 -6.33 -0.49 5.22
CA TYR A 21 -5.79 0.59 4.41
C TYR A 21 -6.33 1.96 4.81
N ASP A 22 -7.56 2.03 5.32
CA ASP A 22 -8.13 3.28 5.83
C ASP A 22 -7.34 3.77 7.05
N GLU A 23 -6.99 2.87 7.98
CA GLU A 23 -6.15 3.15 9.15
C GLU A 23 -4.76 3.68 8.80
N LEU A 24 -4.19 3.22 7.68
CA LEU A 24 -2.90 3.67 7.16
C LEU A 24 -2.99 5.03 6.44
N ASN A 25 -4.16 5.35 5.88
CA ASN A 25 -4.43 6.63 5.23
C ASN A 25 -4.74 7.76 6.23
N GLU A 26 -5.03 7.44 7.49
CA GLU A 26 -5.38 8.44 8.51
C GLU A 26 -4.24 9.43 8.82
N ASN A 27 -4.46 10.67 8.38
CA ASN A 27 -3.48 11.74 8.45
C ASN A 27 -3.55 12.50 9.79
N GLN A 28 -3.20 11.86 10.90
CA GLN A 28 -3.04 12.60 12.17
C GLN A 28 -1.68 13.33 12.21
N GLY A 29 -1.66 14.62 11.86
CA GLY A 29 -0.57 15.58 12.12
C GLY A 29 0.72 15.40 11.29
N ARG A 30 1.09 16.42 10.51
CA ARG A 30 2.28 16.46 9.62
C ARG A 30 3.59 16.85 10.32
N ASN A 31 3.68 16.77 11.64
CA ASN A 31 4.83 17.36 12.34
C ASN A 31 6.00 16.36 12.41
N ASN A 32 7.18 16.79 11.94
CA ASN A 32 8.52 16.22 12.24
C ASN A 32 9.07 15.03 11.40
N CYS A 33 8.56 14.74 10.20
CA CYS A 33 9.14 13.71 9.29
C CYS A 33 10.37 14.17 8.46
N TYR A 34 10.85 15.41 8.65
CA TYR A 34 11.85 16.04 7.78
C TYR A 34 13.18 15.27 7.68
N SER A 35 13.65 14.65 8.76
CA SER A 35 14.98 14.02 8.79
C SER A 35 15.07 12.70 8.00
N HIS A 36 13.97 11.96 7.90
CA HIS A 36 13.89 10.73 7.10
C HIS A 36 13.55 11.01 5.65
N CYS A 37 12.61 11.93 5.42
CA CYS A 37 12.01 12.17 4.10
C CYS A 37 12.77 13.15 3.20
N SER A 38 13.93 13.65 3.61
CA SER A 38 14.74 14.60 2.82
C SER A 38 15.07 14.09 1.41
N ARG A 39 15.32 12.79 1.24
CA ARG A 39 15.57 12.16 -0.07
C ARG A 39 14.34 12.08 -0.97
N VAL A 40 13.14 12.08 -0.38
CA VAL A 40 11.87 12.09 -1.11
C VAL A 40 11.44 13.52 -1.46
N GLN A 41 11.82 14.50 -0.62
CA GLN A 41 11.46 15.91 -0.78
C GLN A 41 11.78 16.48 -2.17
N LYS A 42 12.90 16.07 -2.78
CA LYS A 42 13.29 16.50 -4.14
C LYS A 42 12.28 16.14 -5.24
N PHE A 43 11.36 15.22 -4.96
CA PHE A 43 10.33 14.79 -5.90
C PHE A 43 9.00 15.52 -5.72
N ASN A 44 8.88 16.36 -4.69
CA ASN A 44 7.61 16.98 -4.32
C ASN A 44 7.06 17.94 -5.37
N ASP A 45 7.94 18.63 -6.10
CA ASP A 45 7.55 19.53 -7.20
C ASP A 45 7.06 18.75 -8.43
N THR A 46 7.47 17.48 -8.57
CA THR A 46 7.10 16.62 -9.68
C THR A 46 5.85 15.80 -9.38
N TYR A 47 5.73 15.29 -8.15
CA TYR A 47 4.68 14.37 -7.73
C TYR A 47 3.99 14.92 -6.47
N GLU A 48 2.81 15.51 -6.68
CA GLU A 48 2.07 16.18 -5.61
C GLU A 48 1.76 15.24 -4.43
N GLY A 49 2.19 15.66 -3.25
CA GLY A 49 1.95 14.92 -2.00
C GLY A 49 2.81 13.66 -1.85
N ILE A 50 3.87 13.48 -2.66
CA ILE A 50 4.83 12.38 -2.46
C ILE A 50 5.61 12.54 -1.15
N TYR A 51 5.89 13.79 -0.74
CA TYR A 51 6.51 14.07 0.55
C TYR A 51 5.57 13.74 1.71
N ASP A 52 4.30 14.13 1.61
CA ASP A 52 3.27 13.78 2.59
C ASP A 52 3.13 12.25 2.74
N LEU A 53 3.20 11.50 1.63
CA LEU A 53 3.22 10.04 1.65
C LEU A 53 4.44 9.48 2.40
N CYS A 54 5.62 10.07 2.22
CA CYS A 54 6.81 9.68 2.98
C CYS A 54 6.63 9.91 4.49
N CYS A 55 5.98 11.00 4.88
CA CYS A 55 5.67 11.26 6.28
C CYS A 55 4.71 10.22 6.87
N LEU A 56 3.72 9.79 6.08
CA LEU A 56 2.83 8.69 6.46
C LEU A 56 3.59 7.36 6.57
N LEU A 57 4.50 7.05 5.63
CA LEU A 57 5.38 5.89 5.74
C LEU A 57 6.10 5.89 7.09
N GLU A 58 6.76 6.99 7.44
CA GLU A 58 7.55 7.05 8.68
C GLU A 58 6.69 6.80 9.91
N LYS A 59 5.59 7.53 10.00
CA LYS A 59 4.67 7.45 11.14
C LYS A 59 4.06 6.06 11.29
N ASN A 60 3.60 5.48 10.18
CA ASN A 60 2.96 4.17 10.16
C ASN A 60 3.97 3.06 10.47
N LEU A 61 5.18 3.11 9.90
CA LEU A 61 6.22 2.10 10.14
C LEU A 61 6.67 2.12 11.61
N LYS A 62 6.86 3.31 12.22
CA LYS A 62 7.21 3.45 13.64
C LYS A 62 6.12 2.95 14.59
N ASN A 63 4.86 2.95 14.18
CA ASN A 63 3.71 2.58 15.00
C ASN A 63 2.89 1.42 14.40
N LEU A 64 3.56 0.53 13.65
CA LEU A 64 2.88 -0.41 12.77
C LEU A 64 1.94 -1.37 13.51
N SER A 65 2.34 -1.84 14.70
CA SER A 65 1.53 -2.73 15.53
C SER A 65 0.26 -2.07 16.08
N ALA A 66 0.31 -0.76 16.33
CA ALA A 66 -0.83 0.02 16.79
C ALA A 66 -1.78 0.40 15.65
N ARG A 67 -1.23 0.64 14.45
CA ARG A 67 -1.99 0.95 13.23
C ARG A 67 -2.72 -0.26 12.67
N ILE A 68 -2.04 -1.41 12.60
CA ILE A 68 -2.62 -2.66 12.08
C ILE A 68 -2.84 -3.62 13.25
N LYS A 69 -4.01 -3.52 13.86
CA LYS A 69 -4.43 -4.36 14.98
C LYS A 69 -4.84 -5.76 14.48
N ASN A 70 -4.79 -6.75 15.37
CA ASN A 70 -5.29 -8.11 15.11
C ASN A 70 -4.61 -8.86 13.95
N GLU A 71 -3.36 -8.52 13.64
CA GLU A 71 -2.50 -9.22 12.68
C GLU A 71 -1.15 -9.53 13.35
N ASN A 72 -0.49 -10.60 12.92
CA ASN A 72 0.89 -10.87 13.35
C ASN A 72 1.87 -9.92 12.62
N ASN A 73 3.11 -9.81 13.10
CA ASN A 73 4.09 -8.88 12.55
C ASN A 73 4.37 -9.08 11.06
N THR A 74 4.41 -10.33 10.59
CA THR A 74 4.60 -10.65 9.17
C THR A 74 3.47 -10.10 8.31
N GLU A 75 2.22 -10.32 8.72
CA GLU A 75 1.07 -9.83 7.96
C GLU A 75 0.94 -8.32 8.01
N ARG A 76 1.24 -7.68 9.16
CA ARG A 76 1.30 -6.22 9.27
C ARG A 76 2.27 -5.62 8.25
N CYS A 77 3.45 -6.20 8.11
CA CYS A 77 4.44 -5.75 7.13
C CYS A 77 3.99 -5.94 5.69
N ARG A 78 3.32 -7.05 5.38
CA ARG A 78 2.76 -7.29 4.04
C ARG A 78 1.72 -6.24 3.69
N TYR A 79 0.72 -6.03 4.55
CA TYR A 79 -0.30 -4.99 4.33
C TYR A 79 0.34 -3.62 4.16
N PHE A 80 1.29 -3.26 5.03
CA PHE A 80 1.98 -1.99 4.97
C PHE A 80 2.71 -1.75 3.64
N TYR A 81 3.51 -2.71 3.17
CA TYR A 81 4.24 -2.52 1.90
C TYR A 81 3.34 -2.63 0.67
N PHE A 82 2.26 -3.41 0.72
CA PHE A 82 1.25 -3.38 -0.35
C PHE A 82 0.56 -2.02 -0.44
N TRP A 83 0.17 -1.45 0.71
CA TRP A 83 -0.37 -0.11 0.79
C TRP A 83 0.62 0.93 0.25
N LEU A 84 1.86 0.93 0.75
CA LEU A 84 2.87 1.92 0.37
C LEU A 84 3.13 1.92 -1.14
N ASN A 85 3.34 0.75 -1.75
CA ASN A 85 3.61 0.67 -3.18
C ASN A 85 2.38 1.06 -4.02
N ASP A 86 1.16 0.77 -3.57
CA ASP A 86 -0.06 1.21 -4.24
C ASP A 86 -0.25 2.74 -4.14
N GLU A 87 0.06 3.36 -3.00
CA GLU A 87 0.04 4.81 -2.85
C GLU A 87 1.14 5.49 -3.69
N ILE A 88 2.37 4.96 -3.70
CA ILE A 88 3.44 5.45 -4.59
C ILE A 88 2.97 5.36 -6.05
N ARG A 89 2.42 4.21 -6.47
CA ARG A 89 1.84 4.03 -7.80
C ARG A 89 0.80 5.09 -8.14
N LYS A 90 -0.13 5.40 -7.23
CA LYS A 90 -1.15 6.44 -7.45
C LYS A 90 -0.51 7.81 -7.61
N LYS A 91 0.50 8.16 -6.80
CA LYS A 91 1.23 9.43 -6.89
C LYS A 91 2.01 9.57 -8.20
N LEU A 92 2.55 8.48 -8.73
CA LEU A 92 3.35 8.49 -9.95
C LEU A 92 2.49 8.53 -11.21
N LYS A 93 1.31 7.87 -11.19
CA LYS A 93 0.37 7.86 -12.31
C LYS A 93 -0.28 9.22 -12.60
N THR A 94 -0.16 10.22 -11.72
CA THR A 94 -0.70 11.57 -11.97
C THR A 94 0.03 12.33 -13.08
N ARG A 95 1.20 11.86 -13.55
CA ARG A 95 1.86 12.36 -14.76
C ARG A 95 2.34 11.20 -15.67
N HIS A 96 2.46 11.49 -16.96
CA HIS A 96 2.86 10.56 -18.04
C HIS A 96 4.07 9.65 -17.69
N PRO A 97 4.16 8.44 -18.29
CA PRO A 97 5.04 7.35 -17.87
C PRO A 97 6.51 7.57 -18.25
N ASN A 98 7.20 8.50 -17.58
CA ASN A 98 8.66 8.57 -17.66
C ASN A 98 9.27 7.61 -16.62
N THR A 99 9.64 6.43 -17.10
CA THR A 99 10.11 5.27 -16.32
C THR A 99 11.38 5.54 -15.48
N THR A 100 12.21 6.52 -15.85
CA THR A 100 13.49 6.80 -15.17
C THR A 100 13.31 7.45 -13.80
N ASN A 101 12.22 8.22 -13.61
CA ASN A 101 11.94 8.87 -12.32
C ASN A 101 11.35 7.89 -11.30
N ASP A 102 10.57 6.91 -11.74
CA ASP A 102 9.90 5.93 -10.86
C ASP A 102 10.91 5.11 -10.05
N THR A 103 11.97 4.61 -10.69
CA THR A 103 13.07 3.91 -10.01
C THR A 103 13.71 4.78 -8.94
N SER A 104 13.95 6.06 -9.24
CA SER A 104 14.58 6.99 -8.31
C SER A 104 13.68 7.31 -7.10
N VAL A 105 12.37 7.38 -7.32
CA VAL A 105 11.39 7.54 -6.24
C VAL A 105 11.37 6.28 -5.36
N LEU A 106 11.25 5.09 -5.96
CA LEU A 106 11.23 3.82 -5.22
C LEU A 106 12.48 3.62 -4.37
N LEU A 107 13.67 3.92 -4.91
CA LEU A 107 14.93 3.87 -4.16
C LEU A 107 14.96 4.87 -2.99
N ALA A 108 14.35 6.05 -3.13
CA ALA A 108 14.24 6.99 -2.03
C ALA A 108 13.33 6.47 -0.92
N PHE A 109 12.15 5.92 -1.25
CA PHE A 109 11.26 5.28 -0.27
C PHE A 109 11.90 4.04 0.38
N TYR A 110 12.62 3.23 -0.39
CA TYR A 110 13.44 2.12 0.13
C TYR A 110 14.44 2.63 1.18
N SER A 111 15.22 3.66 0.84
CA SER A 111 16.18 4.25 1.76
C SER A 111 15.53 4.78 3.05
N VAL A 112 14.33 5.35 2.98
CA VAL A 112 13.58 5.83 4.14
C VAL A 112 13.20 4.64 5.04
N GLY A 113 12.59 3.60 4.47
CA GLY A 113 12.20 2.40 5.19
C GLY A 113 13.39 1.68 5.83
N SER A 114 14.50 1.52 5.11
CA SER A 114 15.73 0.93 5.65
C SER A 114 16.29 1.71 6.83
N LYS A 115 16.32 3.05 6.75
CA LYS A 115 16.81 3.90 7.84
C LYS A 115 15.94 3.78 9.10
N ILE A 116 14.62 3.85 8.94
CA ILE A 116 13.69 3.70 10.07
C ILE A 116 13.82 2.31 10.71
N ASN A 117 13.90 1.25 9.90
CA ASN A 117 14.06 -0.10 10.42
C ASN A 117 15.37 -0.29 11.19
N TYR A 118 16.45 0.35 10.75
CA TYR A 118 17.73 0.34 11.47
C TYR A 118 17.62 1.03 12.84
N GLU A 119 16.82 2.09 12.95
CA GLU A 119 16.61 2.83 14.20
C GLU A 119 15.61 2.16 15.15
N LEU A 120 14.72 1.29 14.64
CA LEU A 120 13.70 0.61 15.43
C LEU A 120 14.25 -0.69 16.06
N PRO A 121 14.25 -0.81 17.40
CA PRO A 121 14.65 -2.07 18.04
C PRO A 121 13.67 -3.19 17.66
N ASN A 122 14.20 -4.29 17.13
CA ASN A 122 13.45 -5.49 16.72
C ASN A 122 12.51 -5.32 15.51
N SER A 123 12.75 -4.35 14.62
CA SER A 123 11.99 -4.30 13.36
C SER A 123 12.45 -5.38 12.39
N ASN A 124 11.57 -6.35 12.14
CA ASN A 124 11.71 -7.34 11.05
C ASN A 124 10.98 -6.90 9.77
N CYS A 125 10.58 -5.63 9.68
CA CYS A 125 9.69 -5.13 8.64
C CYS A 125 10.46 -4.56 7.44
N THR A 126 11.25 -5.37 6.76
CA THR A 126 12.14 -4.90 5.69
C THR A 126 11.38 -4.55 4.41
N TYR A 127 11.60 -3.34 3.88
CA TYR A 127 11.12 -2.99 2.54
C TYR A 127 12.00 -3.70 1.51
N ILE A 128 11.40 -4.50 0.64
CA ILE A 128 12.11 -5.15 -0.46
C ILE A 128 11.96 -4.27 -1.71
N TYR A 129 13.10 -3.85 -2.26
CA TYR A 129 13.19 -3.23 -3.57
C TYR A 129 13.86 -4.19 -4.56
N ASP A 130 13.20 -4.42 -5.70
CA ASP A 130 13.77 -5.13 -6.84
C ASP A 130 13.48 -4.32 -8.10
N LYS A 131 14.52 -4.00 -8.87
CA LYS A 131 14.42 -3.22 -10.11
C LYS A 131 13.55 -3.88 -11.18
N ASN A 132 13.36 -5.21 -11.11
CA ASN A 132 12.54 -5.98 -12.05
C ASN A 132 11.07 -6.01 -11.65
N ILE A 133 10.73 -5.61 -10.42
CA ILE A 133 9.35 -5.58 -9.92
C ILE A 133 8.78 -4.17 -10.11
N THR A 134 7.93 -4.02 -11.11
CA THR A 134 7.24 -2.75 -11.38
C THR A 134 6.11 -2.49 -10.38
N LEU A 135 5.66 -1.24 -10.30
CA LEU A 135 4.51 -0.85 -9.50
C LEU A 135 3.20 -1.53 -9.93
N ASP A 136 3.08 -1.92 -11.20
CA ASP A 136 1.93 -2.70 -11.67
C ASP A 136 1.98 -4.16 -11.21
N TYR A 137 3.18 -4.75 -11.03
CA TYR A 137 3.30 -6.06 -10.35
C TYR A 137 2.89 -5.96 -8.89
N TRP A 138 3.33 -4.92 -8.18
CA TRP A 138 2.89 -4.65 -6.80
C TRP A 138 1.37 -4.55 -6.69
N LYS A 139 0.71 -3.87 -7.63
CA LYS A 139 -0.76 -3.80 -7.69
C LYS A 139 -1.40 -5.17 -7.85
N LYS A 140 -0.92 -5.98 -8.82
CA LYS A 140 -1.45 -7.33 -9.05
C LYS A 140 -1.28 -8.24 -7.83
N TRP A 141 -0.14 -8.16 -7.16
CA TRP A 141 0.13 -8.93 -5.94
C TRP A 141 -0.73 -8.49 -4.77
N LYS A 142 -0.91 -7.18 -4.59
CA LYS A 142 -1.86 -6.64 -3.60
C LYS A 142 -3.26 -7.19 -3.86
N ASP A 143 -3.77 -7.08 -5.08
CA ASP A 143 -5.13 -7.51 -5.42
C ASP A 143 -5.34 -9.01 -5.17
N LEU A 144 -4.36 -9.85 -5.54
CA LEU A 144 -4.38 -11.28 -5.26
C LEU A 144 -4.36 -11.56 -3.75
N TYR A 145 -3.48 -10.88 -3.02
CA TYR A 145 -3.34 -11.05 -1.59
C TYR A 145 -4.61 -10.62 -0.83
N ASP A 146 -5.21 -9.48 -1.21
CA ASP A 146 -6.48 -8.99 -0.65
C ASP A 146 -7.61 -9.98 -0.89
N TYR A 147 -7.69 -10.57 -2.08
CA TYR A 147 -8.64 -11.64 -2.37
C TYR A 147 -8.43 -12.85 -1.45
N ILE A 148 -7.20 -13.34 -1.32
CA ILE A 148 -6.86 -14.50 -0.47
C ILE A 148 -7.23 -14.21 0.99
N ARG A 149 -6.88 -13.02 1.52
CA ARG A 149 -7.12 -12.65 2.92
C ARG A 149 -8.59 -12.46 3.25
N ASN A 150 -9.43 -12.18 2.26
CA ASN A 150 -10.88 -12.06 2.42
C ASN A 150 -11.66 -13.28 1.91
N TYR A 151 -10.99 -14.36 1.47
CA TYR A 151 -11.64 -15.49 0.82
C TYR A 151 -12.76 -16.10 1.67
N SER A 152 -12.56 -16.29 2.97
CA SER A 152 -13.60 -16.86 3.86
C SER A 152 -14.83 -15.96 3.95
N TYR A 153 -14.64 -14.64 4.05
CA TYR A 153 -15.74 -13.67 4.06
C TYR A 153 -16.49 -13.67 2.74
N ILE A 154 -15.76 -13.64 1.61
CA ILE A 154 -16.33 -13.68 0.26
C ILE A 154 -17.11 -14.99 0.06
N SER A 155 -16.50 -16.13 0.39
CA SER A 155 -17.10 -17.46 0.27
C SER A 155 -18.38 -17.58 1.10
N ASN A 156 -18.37 -17.11 2.35
CA ASN A 156 -19.57 -17.12 3.21
C ASN A 156 -20.69 -16.22 2.66
N LYS A 157 -20.37 -15.05 2.09
CA LYS A 157 -21.36 -14.20 1.44
C LYS A 157 -21.94 -14.82 0.18
N ILE A 158 -21.13 -15.60 -0.54
CA ILE A 158 -21.54 -16.37 -1.71
C ILE A 158 -22.48 -17.53 -1.33
N THR A 159 -22.17 -18.27 -0.25
CA THR A 159 -22.96 -19.43 0.18
C THR A 159 -24.23 -19.07 0.95
N SER A 160 -24.26 -17.92 1.64
CA SER A 160 -25.43 -17.46 2.41
C SER A 160 -26.53 -16.76 1.59
N ASN A 161 -26.24 -16.36 0.35
CA ASN A 161 -27.22 -15.82 -0.60
C ASN A 161 -27.38 -16.81 -1.75
N ASN A 162 -28.55 -17.45 -1.90
CA ASN A 162 -28.92 -18.19 -3.11
C ASN A 162 -28.52 -17.38 -4.36
N LEU A 163 -27.52 -17.90 -5.06
CA LEU A 163 -26.62 -17.21 -5.99
C LEU A 163 -27.30 -16.75 -7.28
N CYS A 164 -27.20 -15.44 -7.60
CA CYS A 164 -27.13 -14.93 -8.99
C CYS A 164 -26.67 -13.45 -9.06
N LYS A 165 -27.08 -12.59 -8.12
CA LYS A 165 -26.88 -11.12 -8.26
C LYS A 165 -25.44 -10.60 -8.09
N LEU A 166 -24.54 -11.37 -7.48
CA LEU A 166 -23.15 -10.91 -7.28
C LEU A 166 -22.25 -11.25 -8.47
N TYR A 167 -22.49 -12.38 -9.15
CA TYR A 167 -21.68 -12.82 -10.30
C TYR A 167 -21.93 -11.99 -11.56
N GLU A 168 -23.16 -11.48 -11.78
CA GLU A 168 -23.45 -10.48 -12.84
C GLU A 168 -22.68 -9.15 -12.66
N LYS A 169 -22.19 -8.88 -11.44
CA LYS A 169 -21.37 -7.69 -11.16
C LYS A 169 -19.87 -7.97 -11.23
N ILE A 170 -19.42 -9.21 -11.35
CA ILE A 170 -17.98 -9.55 -11.43
C ILE A 170 -17.53 -9.77 -12.89
N LEU A 171 -18.44 -10.20 -13.77
CA LEU A 171 -18.29 -10.10 -15.24
C LEU A 171 -18.66 -8.69 -15.74
#